data_AF-A0A2V8GJG6-F1
#
_entry.id   AF-A0A2V8GJG6-F1
#
_cell.length_a   1.000
_cell.length_b   1.000
_cell.length_c   1.000
_cell.angle_alpha   90.00
_cell.angle_beta   90.00
_cell.angle_gamma   90.00
#
_symmetry.space_group_name_H-M   'P 1'
#
loop_
_entity.id
_entity.type
_entity.pdbx_description
1 polymer ?
#
loop_
_entity_poly.entity_id
_entity_poly.type
_entity_poly.pdbx_seq_one_letter_code
_entity_poly.pdbx_strand_id
1 'polypeptide(L)' 'RYAIDDKEYASQVLAFQRAMIEDPPAIFLTWGDRVQAVSRRFEVPAEPGRDVIGALRLFKLAPDHHASRN' A
#
# COMPACT_ATOMS: atom_id res chain seq x y z
N ARG A 1 9.01 2.16 -23.52
CA ARG A 1 8.42 1.12 -24.41
C ARG A 1 6.92 1.21 -24.24
N TYR A 2 6.14 1.30 -25.32
CA TYR A 2 4.67 1.35 -25.27
C TYR A 2 4.11 -0.05 -25.56
N ALA A 3 3.02 -0.44 -24.91
CA ALA A 3 2.35 -1.71 -25.15
C ALA A 3 1.43 -1.62 -26.36
N ILE A 4 1.42 -2.66 -27.20
CA ILE A 4 0.72 -2.67 -28.48
C ILE A 4 -0.69 -3.28 -28.31
N ASP A 5 -0.90 -4.09 -27.26
CA ASP A 5 -2.19 -4.65 -26.87
C ASP A 5 -2.33 -4.84 -25.34
N ASP A 6 -3.55 -5.13 -24.89
CA ASP A 6 -3.89 -5.28 -23.46
C ASP A 6 -3.15 -6.44 -22.78
N LYS A 7 -2.82 -7.50 -23.51
CA LYS A 7 -2.11 -8.66 -22.97
C LYS A 7 -0.65 -8.29 -22.71
N GLU A 8 -0.02 -7.59 -23.66
CA GLU A 8 1.31 -7.03 -23.47
C GLU A 8 1.31 -6.05 -22.30
N TYR A 9 0.32 -5.15 -22.22
CA TYR A 9 0.17 -4.23 -21.10
C TYR A 9 0.10 -4.96 -19.75
N ALA A 10 -0.80 -5.94 -19.61
CA ALA A 10 -0.96 -6.70 -18.38
C ALA A 10 0.32 -7.45 -17.97
N SER A 11 1.02 -8.05 -18.94
CA SER A 11 2.29 -8.73 -18.68
C SER A 11 3.39 -7.79 -18.20
N GLN A 12 3.47 -6.58 -18.77
CA GLN A 12 4.47 -5.58 -18.39
C GLN A 12 4.17 -4.97 -17.01
N VAL A 13 2.88 -4.77 -16.68
CA VAL A 13 2.46 -4.37 -15.33
C VAL A 13 2.83 -5.43 -14.30
N LEU A 14 2.60 -6.72 -14.60
CA LEU A 14 3.01 -7.83 -13.73
C LEU A 14 4.53 -7.90 -13.53
N ALA A 15 5.31 -7.71 -14.59
CA ALA A 15 6.77 -7.68 -14.51
C ALA A 15 7.27 -6.52 -13.64
N PHE A 16 6.68 -5.34 -13.79
CA PHE A 16 6.96 -4.18 -12.94
C PHE A 16 6.61 -4.45 -11.47
N GLN A 17 5.40 -4.98 -11.19
CA GLN A 17 4.99 -5.33 -9.84
C GLN A 17 5.95 -6.33 -9.18
N ARG A 18 6.39 -7.35 -9.94
CA ARG A 18 7.37 -8.33 -9.45
C ARG A 18 8.71 -7.67 -9.11
N ALA A 19 9.22 -6.80 -9.96
CA ALA A 19 10.46 -6.06 -9.69
C ALA A 19 10.35 -5.18 -8.43
N MET A 20 9.21 -4.51 -8.23
CA MET A 20 8.97 -3.71 -7.02
C MET A 20 8.88 -4.53 -5.74
N ILE A 21 8.48 -5.80 -5.82
CA ILE A 21 8.41 -6.72 -4.66
C ILE A 21 9.77 -7.35 -4.39
N GLU A 22 10.48 -7.79 -5.42
CA GLU A 22 11.73 -8.54 -5.31
C GLU A 22 12.94 -7.64 -5.04
N ASP A 23 12.97 -6.42 -5.60
CA ASP A 23 14.02 -5.43 -5.40
C ASP A 23 13.40 -4.02 -5.26
N PRO A 24 12.71 -3.75 -4.14
CA PRO A 24 12.06 -2.47 -3.92
C PRO A 24 13.11 -1.36 -3.91
N PRO A 25 12.96 -0.30 -4.74
CA PRO A 25 13.87 0.82 -4.70
C PRO A 25 13.93 1.40 -3.28
N ALA A 26 15.11 1.81 -2.81
CA ALA A 26 15.34 2.21 -1.42
C ALA A 26 14.38 3.30 -0.89
N ILE A 27 13.81 4.12 -1.78
CA ILE A 27 12.76 5.09 -1.43
C ILE A 27 11.48 4.42 -0.90
N PHE A 28 11.11 3.23 -1.39
CA PHE A 28 9.94 2.47 -0.92
C PHE A 28 10.20 1.79 0.42
N LEU A 29 11.42 1.30 0.65
CA LEU A 29 11.83 0.74 1.94
C LEU A 29 11.78 1.80 3.06
N THR A 30 12.16 3.04 2.74
CA THR A 30 12.16 4.15 3.71
C THR A 30 10.80 4.86 3.84
N TRP A 31 9.91 4.75 2.85
CA TRP A 31 8.57 5.35 2.90
C TRP A 31 7.67 4.63 3.91
N GLY A 32 7.66 3.30 3.91
CA GLY A 32 6.87 2.50 4.87
C GLY A 32 7.25 2.74 6.33
N ASP A 33 8.51 3.15 6.56
CA ASP A 33 9.10 3.38 7.88
C ASP A 33 8.81 4.78 8.45
N ARG A 34 8.47 5.76 7.59
CA ARG A 34 8.32 7.17 7.98
C ARG A 34 6.92 7.73 7.81
N VAL A 35 6.18 7.35 6.77
CA VAL A 35 4.86 7.93 6.47
C VAL A 35 3.95 6.89 5.81
N GLN A 36 2.83 6.57 6.48
CA GLN A 36 1.81 5.67 5.95
C GLN A 36 0.55 6.47 5.62
N ALA A 37 0.07 6.38 4.36
CA ALA A 37 -1.19 6.98 3.95
C ALA A 37 -2.30 5.93 4.06
N VAL A 38 -3.03 5.94 5.19
CA VAL A 38 -4.17 5.04 5.44
C VAL A 38 -5.45 5.84 5.60
N SER A 39 -6.57 5.26 5.18
CA SER A 39 -7.88 5.86 5.40
C SER A 39 -8.19 5.94 6.89
N ARG A 40 -8.73 7.08 7.36
CA ARG A 40 -9.17 7.28 8.75
C ARG A 40 -10.28 6.33 9.20
N ARG A 41 -10.85 5.54 8.28
CA ARG A 41 -11.83 4.49 8.56
C ARG A 41 -11.22 3.28 9.26
N PHE A 42 -9.89 3.17 9.28
CA PHE A 42 -9.19 2.04 9.85
C PHE A 42 -8.23 2.48 10.95
N GLU A 43 -8.24 1.74 12.05
CA GLU A 43 -7.17 1.74 13.03
C GLU A 43 -6.10 0.77 12.56
N VAL A 44 -4.90 1.31 12.30
CA VAL A 44 -3.73 0.55 11.87
C VAL A 44 -2.67 0.65 12.97
N PRO A 45 -2.21 -0.49 13.53
CA PRO A 45 -1.13 -0.47 14.53
C PRO A 45 0.15 0.10 13.91
N ALA A 46 0.70 1.15 14.53
CA ALA A 46 2.00 1.71 14.13
C ALA A 46 3.13 0.85 14.70
N GLU A 47 3.67 -0.06 13.89
CA GLU A 47 4.84 -0.88 14.23
C GLU A 47 6.06 -0.38 13.42
N PRO A 48 7.16 0.02 14.08
CA PRO A 48 8.39 0.44 13.39
C PRO A 48 8.91 -0.66 12.46
N GLY A 49 9.38 -0.31 11.26
CA GLY A 49 9.94 -1.27 10.30
C GLY A 49 8.91 -2.13 9.57
N ARG A 50 7.61 -1.96 9.81
CA ARG A 50 6.57 -2.78 9.18
C ARG A 50 5.79 -1.99 8.14
N ASP A 51 5.76 -2.53 6.93
CA ASP A 51 5.02 -1.92 5.83
C ASP A 51 3.50 -2.09 5.98
N VAL A 52 2.76 -1.19 5.35
CA VAL A 52 1.30 -1.12 5.44
C VAL A 52 0.60 -2.36 4.85
N ILE A 53 1.22 -3.01 3.86
CA ILE A 53 0.66 -4.19 3.18
C ILE A 53 0.85 -5.44 4.06
N GLY A 54 2.03 -5.62 4.64
CA GLY A 54 2.33 -6.68 5.61
C GLY A 54 1.51 -6.60 6.91
N ALA A 55 0.94 -5.43 7.21
CA ALA A 55 0.08 -5.19 8.37
C ALA A 55 -1.43 -5.36 8.09
N LEU A 56 -1.87 -5.59 6.84
CA LEU A 56 -3.30 -5.62 6.45
C LEU A 56 -4.17 -6.53 7.33
N ARG A 57 -3.65 -7.71 7.73
CA ARG A 57 -4.36 -8.66 8.59
C ARG A 57 -4.68 -8.11 9.99
N LEU A 58 -4.09 -6.99 10.38
CA LEU A 58 -4.25 -6.34 11.68
C LEU A 58 -5.19 -5.14 11.63
N PHE A 59 -5.66 -4.75 10.45
CA PHE A 59 -6.49 -3.56 10.28
C PHE A 59 -7.84 -3.80 10.95
N LYS A 60 -8.27 -2.82 11.75
CA LYS A 60 -9.60 -2.81 12.37
C LYS A 60 -10.35 -1.59 11.86
N LEU A 61 -11.67 -1.71 11.72
CA LEU A 61 -12.50 -0.53 11.50
C LEU A 61 -12.40 0.37 12.73
N ALA A 62 -12.10 1.64 12.49
CA ALA A 62 -12.22 2.65 13.53
C ALA A 62 -13.70 2.77 13.91
N PRO A 63 -14.02 2.95 15.20
CA PRO A 63 -15.39 3.22 15.63
C PRO A 63 -15.94 4.44 14.86
N ASP A 64 -17.18 4.33 14.37
CA ASP A 64 -17.78 5.32 13.48
C ASP A 64 -17.69 6.75 14.06
N HIS A 65 -16.91 7.62 13.42
CA HIS A 65 -16.91 9.06 13.70
C HIS A 65 -18.02 9.83 12.97
N HIS A 66 -18.99 9.11 12.37
CA HIS A 66 -20.12 9.68 11.64
C HIS A 66 -21.32 10.07 12.53
N ALA A 67 -21.10 10.36 13.82
CA ALA A 67 -22.11 10.88 14.73
C ALA A 67 -21.68 12.22 15.36
N SER A 68 -21.27 13.19 14.54
CA SER A 68 -21.39 14.61 14.89
C SER A 68 -21.24 15.48 13.65
N ARG A 69 -22.34 15.69 12.93
CA ARG A 69 -22.52 16.85 12.06
C ARG A 69 -23.81 17.51 12.51
N ASN A 70 -23.64 18.54 13.32
CA ASN A 70 -24.64 19.58 13.60
C ASN A 70 -24.79 20.45 12.34
#